data_AF-A0A2W6EKX8-F1
#
_entry.id   AF-A0A2W6EKX8-F1
#
_cell.length_a   1.000
_cell.length_b   1.000
_cell.length_c   1.000
_cell.angle_alpha   90.00
_cell.angle_beta   90.00
_cell.angle_gamma   90.00
#
_symmetry.space_group_name_H-M   'P 1'
#
loop_
_entity.id
_entity.type
_entity.pdbx_description
1 polymer ?
#
loop_
_entity_poly.entity_id
_entity_poly.type
_entity_poly.pdbx_seq_one_letter_code
_entity_poly.pdbx_strand_id
1 'polypeptide(L)'
;MSAEGDSTTAVLAALAANLGIAVSKFVAFAFTGSSSLLAEAVHSVADSGNQGLLLLGGRRSRRHRTPEHPFGYGRERYFYAFTVALVLFSLGSLFALYEAYHKITEPHPVDAPQWAFGVLIAAIVMESLSFRTAVRTANRTRAGMSWVAYVRRAKAPEVAVVLLEDAAALVGLTFALIGVTVAVLTGDGIWDGVGTLAIGLLLGAVAVVLAIETKSLLIGEGATPEAVRRISAALVGPGIERVIHLRTMHLGPDELLVGAKVAVSRGASAADIATGIDAAELRVRAAEPVARVIYLEPDIDRGGSADSAAGAPVGPSA
;
A
#
# COMPACT_ATOMS: atom_id res chain seq x y z
N MET A 1 -9.24 -11.14 -16.45
CA MET A 1 -8.36 -9.97 -16.38
C MET A 1 -7.62 -10.03 -15.07
N SER A 2 -6.29 -10.10 -15.09
CA SER A 2 -5.48 -10.23 -13.87
C SER A 2 -5.59 -8.96 -13.02
N ALA A 3 -5.65 -9.10 -11.70
CA ALA A 3 -5.74 -7.97 -10.75
C ALA A 3 -4.65 -6.89 -10.96
N GLU A 4 -3.49 -7.28 -11.51
CA GLU A 4 -2.38 -6.39 -11.87
C GLU A 4 -2.69 -5.39 -13.00
N GLY A 5 -3.51 -5.78 -13.97
CA GLY A 5 -3.92 -4.90 -15.07
C GLY A 5 -4.74 -3.74 -14.53
N ASP A 6 -5.67 -4.04 -13.64
CA ASP A 6 -6.52 -3.06 -12.97
C ASP A 6 -5.69 -2.12 -12.06
N SER A 7 -4.68 -2.64 -11.36
CA SER A 7 -3.80 -1.81 -10.51
C SER A 7 -2.94 -0.83 -11.31
N THR A 8 -2.34 -1.26 -12.43
CA THR A 8 -1.49 -0.38 -13.26
C THR A 8 -2.34 0.69 -13.95
N THR A 9 -3.52 0.31 -14.45
CA THR A 9 -4.48 1.26 -15.05
C THR A 9 -4.95 2.28 -14.02
N ALA A 10 -5.20 1.88 -12.77
CA ALA A 10 -5.58 2.81 -11.71
C ALA A 10 -4.48 3.82 -11.38
N VAL A 11 -3.23 3.36 -11.24
CA VAL A 11 -2.09 4.26 -10.98
C VAL A 11 -1.85 5.21 -12.15
N LEU A 12 -2.00 4.75 -13.40
CA LEU A 12 -1.91 5.61 -14.58
C LEU A 12 -3.04 6.63 -14.66
N ALA A 13 -4.27 6.24 -14.31
CA ALA A 13 -5.40 7.16 -14.24
C ALA A 13 -5.20 8.23 -13.16
N ALA A 14 -4.72 7.84 -11.98
CA ALA A 14 -4.37 8.76 -10.90
C ALA A 14 -3.24 9.71 -11.32
N LEU A 15 -2.18 9.19 -11.95
CA LEU A 15 -1.09 10.02 -12.48
C LEU A 15 -1.59 11.06 -13.51
N ALA A 16 -2.45 10.64 -14.44
CA ALA A 16 -3.02 11.54 -15.44
C ALA A 16 -3.90 12.62 -14.81
N ALA A 17 -4.69 12.26 -13.80
CA ALA A 17 -5.49 13.20 -13.03
C ALA A 17 -4.59 14.21 -12.28
N ASN A 18 -3.62 13.73 -11.51
CA ASN A 18 -2.72 14.58 -10.72
C ASN A 18 -1.86 15.51 -11.58
N LEU A 19 -1.38 15.03 -12.74
CA LEU A 19 -0.69 15.88 -13.71
C LEU A 19 -1.64 16.93 -14.31
N GLY A 20 -2.88 16.57 -14.64
CA GLY A 20 -3.88 17.52 -15.12
C GLY A 20 -4.20 18.61 -14.10
N ILE A 21 -4.31 18.23 -12.83
CA ILE A 21 -4.46 19.16 -11.69
C ILE A 21 -3.24 20.08 -11.59
N ALA A 22 -2.03 19.51 -11.59
CA ALA A 22 -0.79 20.26 -11.50
C ALA A 22 -0.66 21.30 -12.63
N VAL A 23 -0.92 20.91 -13.89
CA VAL A 23 -0.91 21.82 -15.04
C VAL A 23 -1.94 22.93 -14.87
N SER A 24 -3.16 22.60 -14.45
CA SER A 24 -4.23 23.59 -14.24
C SER A 24 -3.83 24.63 -13.18
N LYS A 25 -3.20 24.18 -12.08
CA LYS A 25 -2.69 25.05 -11.01
C LYS A 25 -1.52 25.92 -11.47
N PHE A 26 -0.58 25.37 -12.26
CA PHE A 26 0.51 26.16 -12.85
C PHE A 26 0.00 27.24 -13.82
N VAL A 27 -1.01 26.92 -14.63
CA VAL A 27 -1.64 27.90 -15.52
C VAL A 27 -2.32 29.00 -14.70
N ALA A 28 -3.08 28.62 -13.66
CA ALA A 28 -3.69 29.59 -12.75
C ALA A 28 -2.64 30.47 -12.07
N PHE A 29 -1.52 29.90 -11.62
CA PHE A 29 -0.38 30.65 -11.11
C PHE A 29 0.16 31.65 -12.14
N ALA A 30 0.41 31.22 -13.38
CA ALA A 30 0.97 32.08 -14.43
C ALA A 30 0.10 33.32 -14.72
N PHE A 31 -1.22 33.19 -14.62
CA PHE A 31 -2.15 34.32 -14.81
C PHE A 31 -2.34 35.20 -13.57
N THR A 32 -2.18 34.63 -12.37
CA THR A 32 -2.46 35.34 -11.11
C THR A 32 -1.22 35.87 -10.41
N GLY A 33 -0.04 35.31 -10.69
CA GLY A 33 1.19 35.54 -9.93
C GLY A 33 1.13 35.04 -8.49
N SER A 34 0.10 34.29 -8.09
CA SER A 34 -0.13 33.92 -6.69
C SER A 34 0.87 32.86 -6.20
N SER A 35 1.70 33.24 -5.22
CA SER A 35 2.65 32.32 -4.57
C SER A 35 1.97 31.10 -3.93
N SER A 36 0.74 31.27 -3.43
CA SER A 36 -0.08 30.18 -2.90
C SER A 36 -0.46 29.16 -3.99
N LEU A 37 -0.82 29.64 -5.19
CA LEU A 37 -1.12 28.78 -6.35
C LEU A 37 0.12 28.02 -6.83
N LEU A 38 1.30 28.64 -6.78
CA LEU A 38 2.56 27.97 -7.09
C LEU A 38 2.89 26.86 -6.10
N ALA A 39 2.74 27.13 -4.79
CA ALA A 39 2.96 26.13 -3.74
C ALA A 39 2.03 24.92 -3.92
N GLU A 40 0.76 25.16 -4.22
CA GLU A 40 -0.19 24.08 -4.52
C GLU A 40 0.12 23.32 -5.82
N ALA A 41 0.65 24.00 -6.84
CA ALA A 41 1.06 23.36 -8.08
C ALA A 41 2.27 22.44 -7.86
N VAL A 42 3.24 22.87 -7.04
CA VAL A 42 4.38 22.06 -6.61
C VAL A 42 3.93 20.84 -5.80
N HIS A 43 2.92 21.00 -4.95
CA HIS A 43 2.33 19.88 -4.21
C HIS A 43 1.76 18.81 -5.16
N SER A 44 0.95 19.20 -6.15
CA SER A 44 0.41 18.26 -7.13
C SER A 44 1.48 17.59 -8.02
N VAL A 45 2.65 18.22 -8.20
CA VAL A 45 3.82 17.57 -8.81
C VAL A 45 4.44 16.53 -7.89
N ALA A 46 4.56 16.83 -6.59
CA ALA A 46 5.03 15.87 -5.60
C ALA A 46 4.10 14.64 -5.54
N ASP A 47 2.79 14.85 -5.57
CA ASP A 47 1.79 13.77 -5.64
C ASP A 47 1.98 12.93 -6.91
N SER A 48 2.16 13.57 -8.07
CA SER A 48 2.51 12.88 -9.32
C SER A 48 3.80 12.04 -9.19
N GLY A 49 4.73 12.48 -8.35
CA GLY A 49 5.93 11.75 -7.97
C GLY A 49 5.63 10.43 -7.25
N ASN A 50 4.61 10.38 -6.39
CA ASN A 50 4.14 9.15 -5.74
C ASN A 50 3.78 8.11 -6.79
N GLN A 51 2.91 8.47 -7.74
CA GLN A 51 2.49 7.54 -8.79
C GLN A 51 3.66 7.16 -9.70
N GLY A 52 4.58 8.09 -9.99
CA GLY A 52 5.82 7.80 -10.73
C GLY A 52 6.66 6.72 -10.07
N LEU A 53 6.86 6.79 -8.75
CA LEU A 53 7.59 5.79 -7.97
C LEU A 53 6.85 4.45 -7.93
N LEU A 54 5.52 4.43 -7.76
CA LEU A 54 4.74 3.20 -7.79
C LEU A 54 4.81 2.51 -9.17
N LEU A 55 4.74 3.27 -10.27
CA LEU A 55 4.91 2.74 -11.63
C LEU A 55 6.32 2.20 -11.86
N LEU A 56 7.34 2.90 -11.34
CA LEU A 56 8.72 2.42 -11.41
C LEU A 56 8.89 1.10 -10.65
N GLY A 57 8.31 0.99 -9.45
CA GLY A 57 8.29 -0.25 -8.67
C GLY A 57 7.58 -1.39 -9.40
N GLY A 58 6.41 -1.12 -9.98
CA GLY A 58 5.69 -2.09 -10.80
C GLY A 58 6.45 -2.52 -12.07
N ARG A 59 7.24 -1.63 -12.66
CA ARG A 59 8.11 -1.97 -13.80
C ARG A 59 9.33 -2.77 -13.37
N ARG A 60 9.97 -2.39 -12.25
CA ARG A 60 11.14 -3.06 -11.68
C ARG A 60 10.80 -4.46 -11.18
N SER A 61 9.60 -4.67 -10.65
CA SER A 61 9.16 -5.96 -10.14
C SER A 61 8.98 -7.03 -11.20
N ARG A 62 8.83 -6.62 -12.47
CA ARG A 62 8.68 -7.53 -13.62
C ARG A 62 10.02 -8.01 -14.19
N ARG A 63 11.14 -7.64 -13.58
CA ARG A 63 12.45 -8.14 -13.97
C ARG A 63 12.51 -9.66 -13.75
N HIS A 64 13.14 -10.35 -14.70
CA HIS A 64 13.38 -11.78 -14.61
C HIS A 64 14.28 -12.09 -13.41
N ARG A 65 14.15 -13.32 -12.90
CA ARG A 65 15.01 -13.87 -11.83
C ARG A 65 16.47 -13.89 -12.28
N THR A 66 17.37 -13.61 -11.36
CA THR A 66 18.82 -13.74 -11.56
C THR A 66 19.40 -14.68 -10.49
N PRO A 67 20.64 -15.17 -10.63
CA PRO A 67 21.29 -15.94 -9.57
C PRO A 67 21.34 -15.21 -8.22
N GLU A 68 21.50 -13.89 -8.22
CA GLU A 68 21.51 -13.05 -7.01
C GLU A 68 20.09 -12.86 -6.43
N HIS A 69 19.07 -12.91 -7.29
CA HIS A 69 17.65 -12.78 -6.91
C HIS A 69 16.85 -13.99 -7.44
N PRO A 70 17.01 -15.18 -6.84
CA PRO A 70 16.43 -16.42 -7.35
C PRO A 70 14.91 -16.45 -7.28
N PHE A 71 14.32 -15.69 -6.35
CA PHE A 71 12.87 -15.50 -6.25
C PHE A 71 12.34 -14.32 -7.08
N GLY A 72 13.24 -13.56 -7.71
CA GLY A 72 12.89 -12.44 -8.59
C GLY A 72 12.72 -11.13 -7.83
N TYR A 73 12.06 -10.18 -8.48
CA TYR A 73 11.99 -8.78 -8.05
C TYR A 73 10.61 -8.34 -7.57
N GLY A 74 9.68 -9.28 -7.30
CA GLY A 74 8.30 -8.97 -6.88
C GLY A 74 8.21 -7.94 -5.74
N ARG A 75 9.14 -7.99 -4.79
CA ARG A 75 9.24 -7.09 -3.64
C ARG A 75 9.60 -5.63 -3.97
N GLU A 76 10.05 -5.32 -5.20
CA GLU A 76 10.27 -3.94 -5.64
C GLU A 76 8.99 -3.09 -5.47
N ARG A 77 7.81 -3.69 -5.70
CA ARG A 77 6.52 -3.03 -5.45
C ARG A 77 6.36 -2.57 -3.99
N TYR A 78 6.74 -3.43 -3.03
CA TYR A 78 6.75 -3.10 -1.60
C TYR A 78 7.79 -2.03 -1.27
N PHE A 79 8.99 -2.14 -1.83
CA PHE A 79 10.08 -1.20 -1.61
C PHE A 79 9.73 0.22 -2.06
N TYR A 80 9.18 0.37 -3.28
CA TYR A 80 8.79 1.68 -3.78
C TYR A 80 7.57 2.25 -3.05
N ALA A 81 6.60 1.42 -2.67
CA ALA A 81 5.50 1.88 -1.80
C ALA A 81 5.99 2.35 -0.42
N PHE A 82 6.95 1.64 0.18
CA PHE A 82 7.60 2.07 1.42
C PHE A 82 8.39 3.37 1.23
N THR A 83 9.06 3.53 0.08
CA THR A 83 9.79 4.76 -0.27
C THR A 83 8.85 5.96 -0.37
N VAL A 84 7.68 5.79 -1.01
CA VAL A 84 6.63 6.81 -1.06
C VAL A 84 6.18 7.21 0.36
N ALA A 85 5.88 6.22 1.21
CA ALA A 85 5.47 6.47 2.59
C ALA A 85 6.56 7.21 3.39
N LEU A 86 7.81 6.77 3.28
CA LEU A 86 8.93 7.33 4.04
C LEU A 86 9.36 8.70 3.54
N VAL A 87 9.47 8.90 2.23
CA VAL A 87 10.04 10.11 1.64
C VAL A 87 8.95 11.15 1.44
N LEU A 88 7.94 10.86 0.62
CA LEU A 88 7.03 11.89 0.13
C LEU A 88 6.03 12.34 1.20
N PHE A 89 5.42 11.40 1.94
CA PHE A 89 4.52 11.77 3.04
C PHE A 89 5.25 12.39 4.24
N SER A 90 6.42 11.87 4.63
CA SER A 90 7.16 12.47 5.76
C SER A 90 7.71 13.85 5.42
N LEU A 91 8.23 14.06 4.20
CA LEU A 91 8.65 15.39 3.75
C LEU A 91 7.46 16.35 3.66
N GLY A 92 6.31 15.89 3.13
CA GLY A 92 5.09 16.68 3.11
C GLY A 92 4.62 17.07 4.50
N SER A 93 4.66 16.13 5.44
CA SER A 93 4.37 16.37 6.85
C SER A 93 5.33 17.40 7.46
N LEU A 94 6.63 17.21 7.31
CA LEU A 94 7.65 18.12 7.86
C LEU A 94 7.50 19.53 7.27
N PHE A 95 7.27 19.64 5.96
CA PHE A 95 7.06 20.92 5.29
C PHE A 95 5.80 21.63 5.82
N ALA A 96 4.68 20.92 5.92
CA ALA A 96 3.44 21.50 6.47
C ALA A 96 3.59 21.90 7.95
N LEU A 97 4.29 21.11 8.77
CA LEU A 97 4.58 21.47 10.16
C LEU A 97 5.49 22.70 10.26
N TYR A 98 6.50 22.79 9.39
CA TYR A 98 7.38 23.95 9.29
C TYR A 98 6.60 25.22 8.90
N GLU A 99 5.74 25.12 7.89
CA GLU A 99 4.90 26.22 7.43
C GLU A 99 3.90 26.64 8.52
N ALA A 100 3.29 25.68 9.21
CA ALA A 100 2.39 25.93 10.32
C ALA A 100 3.09 26.69 11.46
N TYR A 101 4.32 26.29 11.81
CA TYR A 101 5.11 26.99 12.81
C TYR A 101 5.32 28.47 12.45
N HIS A 102 5.65 28.76 11.19
CA HIS A 102 5.82 30.14 10.71
C HIS A 102 4.51 30.93 10.75
N LYS A 103 3.42 30.37 10.21
CA LYS A 103 2.09 31.02 10.22
C LYS A 103 1.53 31.29 11.61
N ILE A 104 1.86 30.45 12.59
CA ILE A 104 1.42 30.62 13.99
C ILE A 104 2.31 31.63 14.72
N THR A 105 3.62 31.59 14.49
CA THR A 105 4.57 32.48 15.18
C THR A 105 4.55 33.89 14.62
N GLU A 106 4.32 34.03 13.31
CA GLU A 106 4.18 35.29 12.60
C GLU A 106 2.88 35.29 11.78
N PRO A 107 1.72 35.54 12.42
CA PRO A 107 0.43 35.52 11.73
C PRO A 107 0.29 36.69 10.76
N HIS A 108 -0.04 36.38 9.51
CA HIS A 108 -0.32 37.36 8.48
C HIS A 108 -1.78 37.21 8.01
N PRO A 109 -2.46 38.29 7.63
CA PRO A 109 -3.78 38.20 7.00
C PRO A 109 -3.73 37.30 5.75
N VAL A 110 -4.83 36.59 5.49
CA VAL A 110 -4.94 35.81 4.25
C VAL A 110 -5.04 36.77 3.07
N ASP A 111 -3.98 36.87 2.28
CA ASP A 111 -3.95 37.70 1.08
C ASP A 111 -4.87 37.13 -0.01
N ALA A 112 -5.71 38.00 -0.57
CA ALA A 112 -6.62 37.70 -1.68
C ALA A 112 -7.48 36.42 -1.47
N PRO A 113 -8.33 36.38 -0.43
CA PRO A 113 -9.06 35.18 -0.02
C PRO A 113 -9.93 34.57 -1.12
N GLN A 114 -10.42 35.36 -2.08
CA GLN A 114 -11.16 34.87 -3.24
C GLN A 114 -10.37 33.82 -4.06
N TRP A 115 -9.05 33.98 -4.17
CA TRP A 115 -8.20 33.01 -4.87
C TRP A 115 -7.99 31.76 -4.02
N ALA A 116 -7.71 31.91 -2.73
CA ALA A 116 -7.58 30.78 -1.81
C ALA A 116 -8.84 29.89 -1.83
N PHE A 117 -10.03 30.49 -1.73
CA PHE A 117 -11.29 29.74 -1.82
C PHE A 117 -11.50 29.09 -3.19
N GLY A 118 -11.27 29.83 -4.27
CA GLY A 118 -11.45 29.29 -5.63
C GLY A 118 -10.57 28.06 -5.88
N VAL A 119 -9.32 28.12 -5.43
CA VAL A 119 -8.35 27.03 -5.59
C VAL A 119 -8.69 25.85 -4.70
N LEU A 120 -8.98 26.07 -3.41
CA LEU A 120 -9.36 25.01 -2.49
C LEU A 120 -10.62 24.27 -2.96
N ILE A 121 -11.65 24.99 -3.41
CA ILE A 121 -12.88 24.38 -3.93
C ILE A 121 -12.60 23.59 -5.21
N ALA A 122 -11.82 24.16 -6.14
CA ALA A 122 -11.43 23.45 -7.37
C ALA A 122 -10.62 22.17 -7.04
N ALA A 123 -9.67 22.26 -6.12
CA ALA A 123 -8.88 21.14 -5.64
C ALA A 123 -9.77 20.06 -5.02
N ILE A 124 -10.68 20.42 -4.10
CA ILE A 124 -11.63 19.47 -3.49
C ILE A 124 -12.47 18.76 -4.55
N VAL A 125 -12.95 19.47 -5.58
CA VAL A 125 -13.73 18.86 -6.66
C VAL A 125 -12.88 17.86 -7.45
N MET A 126 -11.68 18.26 -7.88
CA MET A 126 -10.79 17.41 -8.66
C MET A 126 -10.34 16.18 -7.86
N GLU A 127 -9.94 16.38 -6.61
CA GLU A 127 -9.54 15.32 -5.68
C GLU A 127 -10.71 14.36 -5.41
N SER A 128 -11.92 14.87 -5.23
CA SER A 128 -13.12 14.04 -5.05
C SER A 128 -13.40 13.15 -6.27
N LEU A 129 -13.11 13.63 -7.48
CA LEU A 129 -13.24 12.84 -8.71
C LEU A 129 -12.16 11.76 -8.81
N SER A 130 -10.92 12.07 -8.42
CA SER A 130 -9.83 11.09 -8.32
C SER A 130 -10.16 10.01 -7.29
N PHE A 131 -10.50 10.43 -6.06
CA PHE A 131 -10.84 9.54 -4.96
C PHE A 131 -12.00 8.62 -5.30
N ARG A 132 -13.04 9.13 -5.97
CA ARG A 132 -14.18 8.32 -6.44
C ARG A 132 -13.71 7.22 -7.40
N THR A 133 -12.73 7.50 -8.26
CA THR A 133 -12.16 6.55 -9.21
C THR A 133 -11.32 5.49 -8.48
N ALA A 134 -10.50 5.90 -7.51
CA ALA A 134 -9.74 5.00 -6.64
C ALA A 134 -10.68 4.07 -5.85
N VAL A 135 -11.73 4.62 -5.22
CA VAL A 135 -12.75 3.88 -4.49
C VAL A 135 -13.49 2.87 -5.39
N ARG A 136 -13.85 3.27 -6.61
CA ARG A 136 -14.53 2.37 -7.56
C ARG A 136 -13.63 1.20 -7.95
N THR A 137 -12.34 1.44 -8.13
CA THR A 137 -11.35 0.40 -8.42
C THR A 137 -11.16 -0.52 -7.23
N ALA A 138 -10.95 0.03 -6.04
CA ALA A 138 -10.77 -0.75 -4.82
C ALA A 138 -12.00 -1.60 -4.49
N ASN A 139 -13.22 -1.09 -4.70
CA ASN A 139 -14.45 -1.86 -4.48
C ASN A 139 -14.56 -3.12 -5.34
N ARG A 140 -13.88 -3.19 -6.50
CA ARG A 140 -13.82 -4.43 -7.31
C ARG A 140 -13.06 -5.56 -6.61
N THR A 141 -12.08 -5.21 -5.77
CA THR A 141 -11.23 -6.19 -5.05
C THR A 141 -11.55 -6.28 -3.56
N ARG A 142 -12.28 -5.31 -3.01
CA ARG A 142 -12.63 -5.22 -1.58
C ARG A 142 -13.53 -6.35 -1.09
N ALA A 143 -14.30 -6.98 -1.98
CA ALA A 143 -15.11 -8.17 -1.68
C ALA A 143 -15.96 -8.06 -0.39
N GLY A 144 -16.50 -6.86 -0.10
CA GLY A 144 -17.34 -6.61 1.08
C GLY A 144 -16.60 -6.35 2.41
N MET A 145 -15.27 -6.34 2.44
CA MET A 145 -14.49 -6.02 3.64
C MET A 145 -14.74 -4.57 4.12
N SER A 146 -14.47 -4.24 5.39
CA SER A 146 -14.39 -2.83 5.81
C SER A 146 -13.18 -2.14 5.15
N TRP A 147 -13.18 -0.80 5.05
CA TRP A 147 -12.04 -0.07 4.47
C TRP A 147 -10.74 -0.30 5.26
N VAL A 148 -10.83 -0.29 6.59
CA VAL A 148 -9.69 -0.57 7.46
C VAL A 148 -9.16 -1.99 7.24
N ALA A 149 -10.06 -2.98 7.14
CA ALA A 149 -9.66 -4.35 6.86
C ALA A 149 -9.08 -4.50 5.44
N TYR A 150 -9.61 -3.76 4.46
CA TYR A 150 -9.10 -3.78 3.10
C TYR A 150 -7.68 -3.24 3.02
N VAL A 151 -7.41 -2.06 3.60
CA VAL A 151 -6.06 -1.47 3.62
C VAL A 151 -5.06 -2.38 4.33
N ARG A 152 -5.41 -2.92 5.51
CA ARG A 152 -4.52 -3.81 6.28
C ARG A 152 -4.30 -5.18 5.63
N ARG A 153 -5.27 -5.68 4.86
CA ARG A 153 -5.17 -6.99 4.18
C ARG A 153 -4.68 -6.88 2.75
N ALA A 154 -4.63 -5.67 2.19
CA ALA A 154 -4.18 -5.43 0.83
C ALA A 154 -2.71 -5.81 0.70
N LYS A 155 -2.45 -6.92 0.01
CA LYS A 155 -1.09 -7.33 -0.37
C LYS A 155 -0.59 -6.56 -1.59
N ALA A 156 -1.45 -5.78 -2.26
CA ALA A 156 -1.07 -4.81 -3.27
C ALA A 156 -1.04 -3.41 -2.64
N PRO A 157 0.16 -2.89 -2.31
CA PRO A 157 0.27 -1.63 -1.59
C PRO A 157 -0.15 -0.43 -2.44
N GLU A 158 -0.09 -0.51 -3.78
CA GLU A 158 -0.31 0.64 -4.66
C GLU A 158 -1.73 1.20 -4.52
N VAL A 159 -2.73 0.32 -4.55
CA VAL A 159 -4.13 0.72 -4.43
C VAL A 159 -4.41 1.26 -3.03
N ALA A 160 -3.85 0.65 -1.99
CA ALA A 160 -4.01 1.10 -0.61
C ALA A 160 -3.35 2.46 -0.37
N VAL A 161 -2.16 2.68 -0.92
CA VAL A 161 -1.43 3.96 -0.83
C VAL A 161 -2.21 5.06 -1.52
N VAL A 162 -2.62 4.88 -2.78
CA VAL A 162 -3.41 5.89 -3.53
C VAL A 162 -4.72 6.22 -2.80
N LEU A 163 -5.39 5.21 -2.23
CA LEU A 163 -6.66 5.44 -1.54
C LEU A 163 -6.50 6.21 -0.22
N LEU A 164 -5.41 5.94 0.52
CA LEU A 164 -5.06 6.69 1.72
C LEU A 164 -4.55 8.10 1.41
N GLU A 165 -3.81 8.26 0.31
CA GLU A 165 -3.34 9.53 -0.24
C GLU A 165 -4.50 10.46 -0.55
N ASP A 166 -5.37 10.08 -1.49
CA ASP A 166 -6.53 10.87 -1.91
C ASP A 166 -7.48 11.17 -0.72
N ALA A 167 -7.66 10.22 0.19
CA ALA A 167 -8.46 10.44 1.40
C ALA A 167 -7.82 11.47 2.34
N ALA A 168 -6.51 11.38 2.55
CA ALA A 168 -5.77 12.33 3.37
C ALA A 168 -5.74 13.73 2.72
N ALA A 169 -5.60 13.80 1.40
CA ALA A 169 -5.66 15.04 0.64
C ALA A 169 -7.02 15.73 0.82
N LEU A 170 -8.15 15.01 0.69
CA LEU A 170 -9.49 15.57 0.91
C LEU A 170 -9.70 16.08 2.34
N VAL A 171 -9.26 15.32 3.35
CA VAL A 171 -9.35 15.75 4.75
C VAL A 171 -8.45 16.96 4.99
N GLY A 172 -7.24 16.97 4.44
CA GLY A 172 -6.32 18.08 4.51
C GLY A 172 -6.86 19.36 3.86
N LEU A 173 -7.44 19.25 2.66
CA LEU A 173 -8.12 20.35 1.98
C LEU A 173 -9.30 20.88 2.80
N THR A 174 -10.01 20.00 3.52
CA THR A 174 -11.08 20.42 4.44
C THR A 174 -10.52 21.22 5.62
N PHE A 175 -9.39 20.81 6.20
CA PHE A 175 -8.71 21.57 7.24
C PHE A 175 -8.22 22.93 6.74
N ALA A 176 -7.63 22.99 5.55
CA ALA A 176 -7.22 24.25 4.90
C ALA A 176 -8.43 25.17 4.71
N LEU A 177 -9.52 24.66 4.14
CA LEU A 177 -10.74 25.43 3.89
C LEU A 177 -11.34 26.00 5.18
N ILE A 178 -11.42 25.19 6.24
CA ILE A 178 -11.90 25.65 7.55
C ILE A 178 -10.95 26.70 8.13
N GLY A 179 -9.63 26.46 8.11
CA GLY A 179 -8.62 27.38 8.63
C GLY A 179 -8.68 28.75 7.96
N VAL A 180 -8.68 28.77 6.62
CA VAL A 180 -8.81 29.99 5.82
C VAL A 180 -10.15 30.68 6.06
N THR A 181 -11.26 29.92 6.15
CA THR A 181 -12.58 30.50 6.43
C THR A 181 -12.60 31.22 7.77
N VAL A 182 -12.11 30.57 8.82
CA VAL A 182 -12.09 31.17 10.15
C VAL A 182 -11.15 32.37 10.17
N ALA A 183 -9.96 32.28 9.56
CA ALA A 183 -9.00 33.38 9.49
C ALA A 183 -9.59 34.63 8.82
N VAL A 184 -10.34 34.45 7.73
CA VAL A 184 -11.01 35.56 7.03
C VAL A 184 -12.15 36.16 7.86
N LEU A 185 -12.93 35.33 8.54
CA LEU A 185 -14.06 35.80 9.36
C LEU A 185 -13.62 36.51 10.64
N THR A 186 -12.53 36.06 11.26
CA THR A 186 -12.00 36.65 12.51
C THR A 186 -10.99 37.77 12.24
N GLY A 187 -10.42 37.82 11.05
CA GLY A 187 -9.28 38.68 10.73
C GLY A 187 -7.95 38.20 11.34
N ASP A 188 -7.91 36.99 11.89
CA ASP A 188 -6.75 36.43 12.58
C ASP A 188 -6.12 35.27 11.77
N GLY A 189 -4.92 35.53 11.23
CA GLY A 189 -4.15 34.58 10.41
C GLY A 189 -3.72 33.30 11.15
N ILE A 190 -3.78 33.27 12.49
CA ILE A 190 -3.45 32.08 13.28
C ILE A 190 -4.27 30.87 12.84
N TRP A 191 -5.52 31.06 12.44
CA TRP A 191 -6.41 29.96 12.06
C TRP A 191 -6.00 29.27 10.76
N ASP A 192 -5.37 29.97 9.82
CA ASP A 192 -4.74 29.36 8.64
C ASP A 192 -3.51 28.53 9.06
N GLY A 193 -2.72 29.04 10.01
CA GLY A 193 -1.63 28.29 10.65
C GLY A 193 -2.09 27.02 11.35
N VAL A 194 -3.20 27.06 12.11
CA VAL A 194 -3.80 25.88 12.77
C VAL A 194 -4.31 24.86 11.75
N GLY A 195 -4.95 25.31 10.67
CA GLY A 195 -5.35 24.44 9.56
C GLY A 195 -4.13 23.75 8.94
N THR A 196 -3.07 24.50 8.69
CA THR A 196 -1.79 23.99 8.16
C THR A 196 -1.14 22.98 9.11
N LEU A 197 -1.20 23.23 10.44
CA LEU A 197 -0.70 22.30 11.46
C LEU A 197 -1.45 20.96 11.42
N ALA A 198 -2.79 21.02 11.34
CA ALA A 198 -3.63 19.83 11.27
C ALA A 198 -3.31 18.97 10.03
N ILE A 199 -3.02 19.60 8.88
CA ILE A 199 -2.55 18.93 7.67
C ILE A 199 -1.22 18.23 7.92
N GLY A 200 -0.24 18.92 8.50
CA GLY A 200 1.07 18.34 8.79
C GLY A 200 0.99 17.11 9.70
N LEU A 201 0.18 17.17 10.76
CA LEU A 201 -0.08 16.03 11.65
C LEU A 201 -0.80 14.89 10.94
N LEU A 202 -1.79 15.18 10.09
CA LEU A 202 -2.49 14.19 9.28
C LEU A 202 -1.52 13.44 8.35
N LEU A 203 -0.70 14.18 7.60
CA LEU A 203 0.29 13.58 6.69
C LEU A 203 1.31 12.72 7.45
N GLY A 204 1.73 13.17 8.65
CA GLY A 204 2.64 12.41 9.50
C GLY A 204 2.01 11.10 10.00
N ALA A 205 0.74 11.14 10.41
CA ALA A 205 0.01 9.95 10.80
C ALA A 205 -0.16 8.96 9.63
N VAL A 206 -0.49 9.46 8.43
CA VAL A 206 -0.60 8.65 7.21
C VAL A 206 0.75 8.04 6.84
N ALA A 207 1.84 8.82 6.90
CA ALA A 207 3.20 8.34 6.67
C ALA A 207 3.55 7.17 7.60
N VAL A 208 3.28 7.32 8.91
CA VAL A 208 3.54 6.27 9.91
C VAL A 208 2.72 5.01 9.64
N VAL A 209 1.42 5.15 9.38
CA VAL A 209 0.55 4.01 9.07
C VAL A 209 1.05 3.29 7.82
N LEU A 210 1.28 4.01 6.72
CA LEU A 210 1.78 3.42 5.48
C LEU A 210 3.15 2.76 5.66
N ALA A 211 4.07 3.40 6.39
CA ALA A 211 5.39 2.85 6.65
C ALA A 211 5.34 1.54 7.45
N ILE A 212 4.47 1.45 8.46
CA ILE A 212 4.29 0.23 9.26
C ILE A 212 3.73 -0.91 8.40
N GLU A 213 2.66 -0.64 7.65
CA GLU A 213 1.98 -1.66 6.83
C GLU A 213 2.89 -2.13 5.67
N THR A 214 3.57 -1.22 4.98
CA THR A 214 4.48 -1.57 3.88
C THR A 214 5.78 -2.21 4.35
N LYS A 215 6.30 -1.85 5.53
CA LYS A 215 7.46 -2.53 6.15
C LYS A 215 7.17 -4.01 6.37
N SER A 216 5.99 -4.34 6.89
CA SER A 216 5.61 -5.74 7.14
C SER A 216 5.63 -6.57 5.85
N LEU A 217 5.06 -6.02 4.76
CA LEU A 217 5.10 -6.63 3.42
C LEU A 217 6.53 -6.83 2.90
N LEU A 218 7.43 -5.87 3.17
CA LEU A 218 8.84 -5.96 2.75
C LEU A 218 9.61 -7.06 3.49
N ILE A 219 9.33 -7.25 4.78
CA ILE A 219 9.90 -8.34 5.60
C ILE A 219 9.44 -9.69 5.04
N GLY A 220 8.17 -9.80 4.69
CA GLY A 220 7.57 -10.97 4.05
C GLY A 220 6.44 -11.56 4.88
N GLU A 221 5.24 -11.00 4.69
CA GLU A 221 4.05 -11.51 5.35
C GLU A 221 3.60 -12.86 4.80
N GLY A 222 3.02 -13.69 5.66
CA GLY A 222 2.34 -14.92 5.26
C GLY A 222 1.02 -14.68 4.55
N ALA A 223 0.49 -15.75 3.97
CA ALA A 223 -0.84 -15.76 3.37
C ALA A 223 -1.92 -15.48 4.42
N THR A 224 -3.09 -15.01 3.96
CA THR A 224 -4.24 -14.79 4.84
C THR A 224 -4.71 -16.11 5.46
N PRO A 225 -5.36 -16.09 6.64
CA PRO A 225 -5.88 -17.31 7.27
C PRO A 225 -6.79 -18.13 6.35
N GLU A 226 -7.58 -17.46 5.50
CA GLU A 226 -8.43 -18.09 4.48
C GLU A 226 -7.60 -18.83 3.43
N ALA A 227 -6.54 -18.21 2.92
CA ALA A 227 -5.63 -18.82 1.95
C ALA A 227 -4.85 -19.99 2.58
N VAL A 228 -4.37 -19.83 3.82
CA VAL A 228 -3.73 -20.93 4.58
C VAL A 228 -4.66 -22.12 4.68
N ARG A 229 -5.94 -21.93 5.05
CA ARG A 229 -6.93 -23.03 5.11
C ARG A 229 -7.15 -23.70 3.75
N ARG A 230 -7.26 -22.93 2.66
CA ARG A 230 -7.39 -23.46 1.30
C ARG A 230 -6.17 -24.29 0.90
N ILE A 231 -4.96 -23.76 1.14
CA ILE A 231 -3.70 -24.44 0.82
C ILE A 231 -3.57 -25.73 1.64
N SER A 232 -3.80 -25.68 2.95
CA SER A 232 -3.76 -26.85 3.81
C SER A 232 -4.73 -27.95 3.36
N ALA A 233 -5.95 -27.57 2.99
CA ALA A 233 -6.94 -28.52 2.48
C ALA A 233 -6.53 -29.10 1.11
N ALA A 234 -5.98 -28.28 0.22
CA ALA A 234 -5.54 -28.70 -1.11
C ALA A 234 -4.29 -29.61 -1.07
N LEU A 235 -3.43 -29.45 -0.08
CA LEU A 235 -2.25 -30.29 0.10
C LEU A 235 -2.62 -31.76 0.41
N VAL A 236 -3.68 -32.00 1.18
CA VAL A 236 -4.12 -33.35 1.55
C VAL A 236 -4.79 -34.04 0.35
N GLY A 237 -4.45 -35.32 0.13
CA GLY A 237 -4.98 -36.09 -1.00
C GLY A 237 -4.20 -37.38 -1.24
N PRO A 238 -4.35 -38.02 -2.42
CA PRO A 238 -3.58 -39.22 -2.74
C PRO A 238 -2.07 -39.01 -2.54
N GLY A 239 -1.44 -39.88 -1.75
CA GLY A 239 -0.01 -39.80 -1.42
C GLY A 239 0.37 -38.83 -0.30
N ILE A 240 -0.56 -38.00 0.21
CA ILE A 240 -0.31 -37.08 1.33
C ILE A 240 -1.43 -37.20 2.37
N GLU A 241 -1.10 -37.75 3.53
CA GLU A 241 -2.05 -38.05 4.61
C GLU A 241 -2.48 -36.79 5.36
N ARG A 242 -1.52 -35.92 5.71
CA ARG A 242 -1.77 -34.63 6.35
C ARG A 242 -0.63 -33.65 6.15
N VAL A 243 -0.89 -32.38 6.48
CA VAL A 243 0.14 -31.35 6.59
C VAL A 243 0.71 -31.35 8.01
N ILE A 244 2.04 -31.49 8.13
CA ILE A 244 2.76 -31.43 9.41
C ILE A 244 3.05 -29.97 9.75
N HIS A 245 3.59 -29.23 8.78
CA HIS A 245 3.95 -27.82 8.93
C HIS A 245 3.69 -27.06 7.65
N LEU A 246 3.25 -25.80 7.76
CA LEU A 246 2.99 -24.93 6.62
C LEU A 246 3.52 -23.53 6.93
N ARG A 247 4.46 -23.06 6.11
CA ARG A 247 4.91 -21.67 6.08
C ARG A 247 4.59 -21.08 4.71
N THR A 248 4.12 -19.85 4.74
CA THR A 248 3.84 -19.09 3.52
C THR A 248 4.47 -17.73 3.61
N MET A 249 4.84 -17.15 2.48
CA MET A 249 5.43 -15.81 2.42
C MET A 249 5.13 -15.18 1.07
N HIS A 250 4.66 -13.94 1.07
CA HIS A 250 4.54 -13.15 -0.16
C HIS A 250 5.93 -12.75 -0.68
N LEU A 251 6.20 -13.11 -1.93
CA LEU A 251 7.38 -12.66 -2.70
C LEU A 251 7.04 -11.42 -3.54
N GLY A 252 5.76 -11.16 -3.72
CA GLY A 252 5.16 -9.96 -4.28
C GLY A 252 3.64 -10.03 -4.08
N PRO A 253 2.90 -9.01 -4.55
CA PRO A 253 1.44 -8.97 -4.37
C PRO A 253 0.72 -10.17 -5.00
N ASP A 254 1.25 -10.67 -6.12
CA ASP A 254 0.66 -11.72 -6.94
C ASP A 254 1.49 -13.03 -6.93
N GLU A 255 2.43 -13.15 -5.99
CA GLU A 255 3.33 -14.30 -5.88
C GLU A 255 3.53 -14.70 -4.41
N LEU A 256 3.11 -15.92 -4.10
CA LEU A 256 3.20 -16.55 -2.79
C LEU A 256 4.15 -17.75 -2.86
N LEU A 257 5.08 -17.78 -1.91
CA LEU A 257 5.90 -18.93 -1.57
C LEU A 257 5.12 -19.82 -0.59
N VAL A 258 5.04 -21.12 -0.88
CA VAL A 258 4.47 -22.14 -0.01
C VAL A 258 5.56 -23.15 0.31
N GLY A 259 5.99 -23.20 1.56
CA GLY A 259 6.87 -24.24 2.09
C GLY A 259 6.08 -25.11 3.05
N ALA A 260 5.93 -26.40 2.73
CA ALA A 260 5.16 -27.30 3.56
C ALA A 260 5.91 -28.61 3.84
N LYS A 261 5.75 -29.11 5.06
CA LYS A 261 6.14 -30.46 5.44
C LYS A 261 4.90 -31.33 5.44
N VAL A 262 4.92 -32.43 4.68
CA VAL A 262 3.76 -33.27 4.41
C VAL A 262 4.00 -34.71 4.85
N ALA A 263 3.00 -35.30 5.50
CA ALA A 263 3.06 -36.68 5.96
C ALA A 263 2.77 -37.65 4.82
N VAL A 264 3.67 -38.61 4.62
CA VAL A 264 3.52 -39.70 3.64
C VAL A 264 3.52 -41.05 4.35
N SER A 265 2.91 -42.05 3.71
CA SER A 265 2.80 -43.39 4.27
C SER A 265 4.18 -44.06 4.41
N ARG A 266 4.40 -44.80 5.51
CA ARG A 266 5.67 -45.48 5.84
C ARG A 266 6.17 -46.46 4.78
N GLY A 267 5.26 -47.03 3.99
CA GLY A 267 5.55 -47.99 2.93
C GLY A 267 5.53 -47.40 1.53
N ALA A 268 5.35 -46.09 1.37
CA ALA A 268 5.29 -45.45 0.06
C ALA A 268 6.65 -45.54 -0.64
N SER A 269 6.65 -45.91 -1.92
CA SER A 269 7.86 -45.86 -2.72
C SER A 269 8.23 -44.41 -3.06
N ALA A 270 9.48 -44.17 -3.47
CA ALA A 270 9.90 -42.85 -3.93
C ALA A 270 9.05 -42.34 -5.12
N ALA A 271 8.58 -43.24 -5.98
CA ALA A 271 7.72 -42.90 -7.11
C ALA A 271 6.31 -42.48 -6.66
N ASP A 272 5.76 -43.15 -5.65
CA ASP A 272 4.45 -42.79 -5.06
C ASP A 272 4.51 -41.42 -4.38
N ILE A 273 5.59 -41.16 -3.64
CA ILE A 273 5.82 -39.87 -2.99
C ILE A 273 5.94 -38.74 -4.02
N ALA A 274 6.74 -38.93 -5.07
CA ALA A 274 6.89 -37.94 -6.14
C ALA A 274 5.54 -37.65 -6.82
N THR A 275 4.77 -38.69 -7.16
CA THR A 275 3.44 -38.55 -7.76
C THR A 275 2.47 -37.81 -6.83
N GLY A 276 2.51 -38.11 -5.51
CA GLY A 276 1.72 -37.42 -4.51
C GLY A 276 2.05 -35.93 -4.38
N ILE A 277 3.34 -35.59 -4.42
CA ILE A 277 3.84 -34.21 -4.41
C ILE A 277 3.37 -33.46 -5.67
N ASP A 278 3.58 -34.00 -6.86
CA ASP A 278 3.17 -33.38 -8.13
C ASP A 278 1.66 -33.11 -8.16
N ALA A 279 0.87 -34.09 -7.72
CA ALA A 279 -0.58 -33.95 -7.63
C ALA A 279 -1.00 -32.87 -6.60
N ALA A 280 -0.29 -32.77 -5.47
CA ALA A 280 -0.55 -31.75 -4.46
C ALA A 280 -0.21 -30.34 -4.95
N GLU A 281 0.90 -30.17 -5.66
CA GLU A 281 1.25 -28.89 -6.27
C GLU A 281 0.17 -28.40 -7.22
N LEU A 282 -0.36 -29.27 -8.08
CA LEU A 282 -1.44 -28.94 -9.00
C LEU A 282 -2.71 -28.50 -8.27
N ARG A 283 -3.11 -29.23 -7.21
CA ARG A 283 -4.27 -28.87 -6.37
C ARG A 283 -4.07 -27.52 -5.67
N VAL A 284 -2.88 -27.27 -5.12
CA VAL A 284 -2.57 -25.99 -4.46
C VAL A 284 -2.62 -24.85 -5.46
N ARG A 285 -2.05 -24.99 -6.66
CA ARG A 285 -2.11 -23.96 -7.71
C ARG A 285 -3.54 -23.68 -8.18
N ALA A 286 -4.40 -24.70 -8.21
CA ALA A 286 -5.81 -24.53 -8.55
C ALA A 286 -6.60 -23.83 -7.44
N ALA A 287 -6.32 -24.17 -6.17
CA ALA A 287 -7.02 -23.60 -5.01
C ALA A 287 -6.52 -22.18 -4.64
N GLU A 288 -5.25 -21.89 -4.88
CA GLU A 288 -4.62 -20.59 -4.63
C GLU A 288 -3.69 -20.21 -5.80
N PRO A 289 -4.21 -19.55 -6.84
CA PRO A 289 -3.44 -19.24 -8.06
C PRO A 289 -2.17 -18.40 -7.84
N VAL A 290 -2.09 -17.64 -6.75
CA VAL A 290 -0.88 -16.87 -6.41
C VAL A 290 0.22 -17.74 -5.81
N ALA A 291 -0.03 -19.00 -5.42
CA ALA A 291 0.98 -19.95 -4.95
C ALA A 291 1.86 -20.43 -6.11
N ARG A 292 2.80 -19.58 -6.54
CA ARG A 292 3.64 -19.85 -7.72
C ARG A 292 4.91 -20.62 -7.39
N VAL A 293 5.45 -20.44 -6.18
CA VAL A 293 6.64 -21.16 -5.71
C VAL A 293 6.22 -22.10 -4.59
N ILE A 294 6.38 -23.40 -4.80
CA ILE A 294 5.95 -24.43 -3.87
C ILE A 294 7.14 -25.35 -3.58
N TYR A 295 7.41 -25.61 -2.30
CA TYR A 295 8.36 -26.59 -1.83
C TYR A 295 7.66 -27.52 -0.84
N LEU A 296 7.56 -28.80 -1.20
CA LEU A 296 6.97 -29.83 -0.35
C LEU A 296 8.07 -30.79 0.12
N GLU A 297 8.25 -30.86 1.44
CA GLU A 297 9.16 -31.79 2.09
C GLU A 297 8.36 -32.99 2.61
N PRO A 298 8.53 -34.21 2.05
CA PRO A 298 7.87 -35.41 2.55
C PRO A 298 8.55 -35.89 3.84
N ASP A 299 7.76 -36.32 4.81
CA ASP A 299 8.24 -36.94 6.05
C ASP A 299 7.27 -38.01 6.53
N ILE A 300 7.78 -38.91 7.36
CA ILE A 300 6.98 -39.96 7.98
C ILE A 300 6.36 -39.39 9.23
N ASP A 301 5.03 -39.56 9.39
CA ASP A 301 4.37 -39.12 10.61
C ASP A 301 4.88 -39.92 11.83
N ARG A 302 5.38 -39.19 12.83
CA ARG A 302 5.88 -39.72 14.10
C ARG A 302 4.95 -39.40 15.27
N GLY A 303 3.78 -38.79 15.01
CA GLY A 303 2.79 -38.46 16.05
C GLY A 303 3.16 -37.26 16.93
N GLY A 304 4.18 -36.48 16.56
CA GLY A 304 4.53 -35.24 17.26
C GLY A 304 3.52 -34.12 16.97
N SER A 305 3.00 -33.48 18.02
CA SER A 305 2.19 -32.27 17.92
C SER A 305 2.92 -31.18 17.13
N ALA A 306 2.20 -30.44 16.30
CA ALA A 306 2.71 -29.40 15.40
C ALA A 306 3.51 -28.26 16.09
N ASP A 307 3.55 -28.21 17.42
CA ASP A 307 4.18 -27.15 18.22
C ASP A 307 5.60 -27.46 18.75
N SER A 308 6.11 -28.68 18.62
CA SER A 308 7.37 -29.05 19.29
C SER A 308 8.64 -28.40 18.70
N ALA A 309 8.53 -27.64 17.59
CA ALA A 309 9.62 -26.90 16.97
C ALA A 309 9.49 -25.36 17.07
N ALA A 310 8.46 -24.85 17.76
CA ALA A 310 8.23 -23.40 17.92
C ALA A 310 8.78 -22.81 19.23
N GLY A 311 9.35 -23.63 20.13
CA GLY A 311 9.78 -23.20 21.47
C GLY A 311 11.30 -23.13 21.65
N ALA A 312 11.96 -22.11 21.12
CA ALA A 312 13.15 -21.56 21.75
C ALA A 312 12.78 -20.18 22.31
N PRO A 313 12.87 -19.94 23.63
CA PRO A 313 12.52 -18.64 24.18
C PRO A 313 13.53 -17.59 23.69
N VAL A 314 13.04 -16.62 22.92
CA VAL A 314 13.75 -15.37 22.71
C VAL A 314 13.75 -14.67 24.07
N GLY A 315 14.92 -14.63 24.72
CA GLY A 315 15.11 -13.92 25.98
C GLY A 315 14.76 -12.44 25.84
N PRO A 316 14.45 -11.75 26.95
CA PRO A 316 14.06 -10.35 26.91
C PRO A 316 15.24 -9.50 26.44
N SER A 317 15.12 -8.85 25.28
CA SER A 317 15.98 -7.73 24.90
C SER A 317 15.55 -6.50 25.68
N ALA A 318 16.48 -6.00 26.50
CA ALA A 318 16.47 -4.68 27.13
C ALA A 318 16.55 -3.56 26.10
#